data_AF-A0A7Y8F1W1-F1
#
_entry.id   AF-A0A7Y8F1W1-F1
#
_cell.length_a   1.000
_cell.length_b   1.000
_cell.length_c   1.000
_cell.angle_alpha   90.00
_cell.angle_beta   90.00
_cell.angle_gamma   90.00
#
_symmetry.space_group_name_H-M   'P 1'
#
loop_
_entity.id
_entity.type
_entity.pdbx_description
1 polymer ?
#
loop_
_entity_poly.entity_id
_entity_poly.type
_entity_poly.pdbx_seq_one_letter_code
_entity_poly.pdbx_strand_id
1 'polypeptide(L)'
;MTAHDVQIAATAPETGAVPEPAHGAEIVVPLNRLKASPRNARKVRHSAAAIEALAASIRSKGVLQAPVVEIERNGEGGATGAYLVT
;
A
#
# COMPACT_ATOMS: atom_id res chain seq x y z
N MET A 1 24.96 10.08 -4.68
CA MET A 1 23.87 10.80 -4.00
C MET A 1 22.69 10.77 -4.97
N THR A 2 22.02 9.63 -5.07
CA THR A 2 20.98 9.39 -6.09
C THR A 2 19.63 9.58 -5.42
N ALA A 3 18.88 10.57 -5.87
CA ALA A 3 17.56 10.91 -5.36
C ALA A 3 16.64 9.68 -5.52
N HIS A 4 16.04 9.24 -4.42
CA HIS A 4 14.97 8.24 -4.47
C HIS A 4 13.71 9.00 -4.91
N ASP A 5 13.33 8.77 -6.16
CA ASP A 5 12.17 9.40 -6.78
C ASP A 5 10.90 8.77 -6.18
N VAL A 6 10.23 9.50 -5.28
CA VAL A 6 8.97 9.06 -4.67
C VAL A 6 7.85 9.28 -5.69
N GLN A 7 7.25 8.20 -6.18
CA GLN A 7 6.18 8.27 -7.18
C GLN A 7 4.82 8.31 -6.48
N ILE A 8 3.97 9.26 -6.86
CA ILE A 8 2.62 9.43 -6.28
C ILE A 8 1.62 8.63 -7.10
N ALA A 9 0.90 7.69 -6.48
CA ALA A 9 -0.25 7.05 -7.10
C ALA A 9 -1.46 8.01 -7.07
N ALA A 10 -1.83 8.54 -8.23
CA ALA A 10 -2.80 9.62 -8.39
C ALA A 10 -4.25 9.23 -8.01
N THR A 11 -5.04 10.26 -7.64
CA THR A 11 -6.49 10.22 -7.38
C THR A 11 -7.22 10.92 -8.53
N ALA A 12 -7.78 10.16 -9.49
CA ALA A 12 -8.88 10.52 -10.41
C ALA A 12 -9.09 9.38 -11.43
N PRO A 13 -10.28 9.20 -12.03
CA PRO A 13 -10.53 8.16 -13.03
C PRO A 13 -10.01 8.64 -14.39
N GLU A 14 -8.72 8.49 -14.62
CA GLU A 14 -8.15 8.69 -15.95
C GLU A 14 -7.96 7.32 -16.60
N THR A 15 -8.76 7.05 -17.62
CA THR A 15 -8.50 5.99 -18.60
C THR A 15 -7.20 6.34 -19.33
N GLY A 16 -6.09 5.91 -18.74
CA GLY A 16 -4.74 6.06 -19.26
C GLY A 16 -3.84 5.25 -18.37
N ALA A 17 -3.10 4.30 -18.95
CA ALA A 17 -2.25 3.38 -18.20
C ALA A 17 -1.29 4.18 -17.30
N VAL A 18 -1.56 4.17 -15.99
CA VAL A 18 -0.60 4.63 -14.99
C VAL A 18 0.59 3.69 -15.13
N PRO A 19 1.81 4.19 -15.40
CA PRO A 19 2.97 3.32 -15.56
C PRO A 19 3.09 2.46 -14.31
N GLU A 20 3.09 1.13 -14.48
CA GLU A 20 3.26 0.22 -13.35
C GLU A 20 4.59 0.56 -12.68
N PRO A 21 4.59 0.80 -11.35
CA PRO A 21 5.82 1.10 -10.64
C PRO A 21 6.78 -0.07 -10.77
N ALA A 22 8.07 0.25 -10.89
CA ALA A 22 9.11 -0.77 -10.92
C ALA A 22 9.05 -1.61 -9.63
N HIS A 23 9.35 -2.90 -9.74
CA HIS A 23 9.40 -3.76 -8.56
C HIS A 23 10.44 -3.23 -7.56
N GLY A 24 10.04 -3.07 -6.30
CA GLY A 24 10.87 -2.49 -5.24
C GLY A 24 10.87 -0.97 -5.18
N ALA A 25 10.13 -0.27 -6.04
CA ALA A 25 9.96 1.17 -5.94
C ALA A 25 9.11 1.57 -4.72
N GLU A 26 9.49 2.68 -4.09
CA GLU A 26 8.67 3.31 -3.05
C GLU A 26 7.62 4.21 -3.70
N ILE A 27 6.36 3.96 -3.36
CA ILE A 27 5.21 4.68 -3.92
C ILE A 27 4.31 5.22 -2.81
N VAL A 28 3.73 6.38 -3.05
CA VAL A 28 2.71 6.97 -2.16
C VAL A 28 1.35 6.47 -2.61
N VAL A 29 0.73 5.61 -1.79
CA VAL A 29 -0.60 5.03 -2.06
C VAL A 29 -1.65 5.64 -1.13
N PRO A 30 -2.78 6.14 -1.65
CA PRO A 30 -3.91 6.56 -0.83
C PRO A 30 -4.44 5.40 0.03
N LEU A 31 -4.68 5.66 1.33
CA LEU A 31 -5.10 4.62 2.28
C LEU A 31 -6.40 3.90 1.87
N ASN A 32 -7.31 4.57 1.16
CA ASN A 32 -8.55 3.99 0.65
C ASN A 32 -8.36 3.02 -0.54
N ARG A 33 -7.13 2.88 -1.05
CA ARG A 33 -6.77 1.95 -2.13
C ARG A 33 -6.03 0.70 -1.61
N LEU A 34 -5.72 0.65 -0.31
CA LEU A 34 -5.08 -0.51 0.33
C LEU A 34 -6.12 -1.55 0.75
N LYS A 35 -5.85 -2.82 0.43
CA LYS A 35 -6.66 -3.97 0.83
C LYS A 35 -5.76 -5.02 1.51
N ALA A 36 -6.32 -5.78 2.44
CA ALA A 36 -5.60 -6.93 3.02
C ALA A 36 -5.45 -8.04 1.96
N SER A 37 -4.24 -8.57 1.78
CA SER A 37 -4.02 -9.66 0.83
C SER A 37 -4.65 -10.97 1.32
N PRO A 38 -5.29 -11.76 0.43
CA PRO A 38 -5.79 -13.09 0.77
C PRO A 38 -4.67 -14.09 1.10
N ARG A 39 -3.42 -13.76 0.75
CA ARG A 39 -2.22 -14.57 1.01
C ARG A 39 -1.68 -14.41 2.43
N ASN A 40 -2.21 -13.46 3.21
CA ASN A 40 -1.73 -13.20 4.56
C ASN A 40 -1.97 -14.43 5.46
N ALA A 41 -0.88 -14.99 5.99
CA ALA A 41 -0.93 -16.19 6.81
C ALA A 41 -1.75 -15.98 8.10
N ARG A 42 -1.68 -14.79 8.69
CA ARG A 42 -2.47 -14.42 9.88
C ARG A 42 -3.79 -13.78 9.44
N LYS A 43 -4.89 -14.45 9.77
CA LYS A 43 -6.27 -13.95 9.56
C LYS A 43 -6.90 -13.38 10.84
N VAL A 44 -6.28 -13.64 12.00
CA VAL A 44 -6.76 -13.18 13.31
C VAL A 44 -6.44 -11.69 13.47
N ARG A 45 -7.44 -10.92 13.90
CA ARG A 45 -7.28 -9.49 14.17
C ARG A 45 -6.34 -9.24 15.35
N HIS A 46 -5.62 -8.12 15.30
CA HIS A 46 -4.87 -7.63 16.43
C HIS A 46 -5.82 -7.19 17.57
N SER A 47 -5.32 -7.25 18.81
CA SER A 47 -6.05 -6.73 19.96
C SER A 47 -6.18 -5.22 19.89
N ALA A 48 -7.24 -4.66 20.49
CA ALA A 48 -7.46 -3.22 20.53
C ALA A 48 -6.27 -2.47 21.16
N ALA A 49 -5.70 -3.00 22.23
CA ALA A 49 -4.54 -2.40 22.89
C ALA A 49 -3.31 -2.29 21.96
N ALA A 50 -3.07 -3.29 21.12
CA ALA A 50 -1.95 -3.26 20.16
C ALA A 50 -2.21 -2.24 19.04
N ILE A 51 -3.46 -2.10 18.60
CA ILE A 51 -3.87 -1.12 17.58
C ILE A 51 -3.67 0.31 18.12
N GLU A 52 -4.13 0.60 19.34
CA GLU A 52 -3.96 1.92 19.97
C GLU A 52 -2.50 2.27 20.20
N ALA A 53 -1.68 1.30 20.65
CA ALA A 53 -0.24 1.50 20.82
C ALA A 53 0.45 1.84 19.48
N LEU A 54 0.08 1.15 18.39
CA LEU A 54 0.61 1.45 17.07
C LEU A 54 0.15 2.82 16.58
N ALA A 55 -1.12 3.19 16.78
CA ALA A 55 -1.64 4.50 16.42
C ALA A 55 -0.92 5.64 17.16
N ALA A 56 -0.64 5.47 18.45
CA ALA A 56 0.14 6.44 19.23
C ALA A 56 1.58 6.57 18.72
N SER A 57 2.20 5.45 18.32
CA SER A 57 3.53 5.45 17.71
C SER A 57 3.53 6.18 16.36
N ILE A 58 2.57 5.90 15.48
CA ILE A 58 2.42 6.57 14.18
C ILE A 58 2.16 8.06 14.35
N ARG A 59 1.34 8.47 15.33
CA ARG A 59 1.12 9.89 15.62
C ARG A 59 2.42 10.61 16.03
N SER A 60 3.29 9.93 16.76
CA SER A 60 4.51 10.53 17.32
C SER A 60 5.70 10.48 16.35
N LYS A 61 5.79 9.45 15.51
CA LYS A 61 6.97 9.15 14.67
C LYS A 61 6.67 9.05 13.18
N GLY A 62 5.40 9.06 12.79
CA GLY A 62 4.97 8.63 11.47
C GLY A 62 5.04 7.11 11.30
N VAL A 63 4.77 6.66 10.07
CA VAL A 63 4.95 5.26 9.68
C VAL A 63 6.44 5.00 9.53
N LEU A 64 7.01 4.21 10.44
CA LEU A 64 8.45 3.95 10.50
C LEU A 64 8.96 3.05 9.35
N GLN A 65 8.12 2.12 8.91
CA GLN A 65 8.42 1.19 7.83
C GLN A 65 7.22 1.14 6.89
N ALA A 66 7.45 1.46 5.61
CA ALA A 66 6.42 1.36 4.59
C ALA A 66 6.01 -0.11 4.43
N PRO A 67 4.70 -0.42 4.39
CA PRO A 67 4.23 -1.76 4.12
C PRO A 67 4.57 -2.15 2.68
N VAL A 68 4.92 -3.42 2.48
CA VAL A 68 5.11 -3.98 1.14
C VAL A 68 3.75 -4.25 0.52
N VAL A 69 3.59 -3.87 -0.74
CA VAL A 69 2.34 -4.01 -1.48
C VAL A 69 2.55 -4.66 -2.83
N GLU A 70 1.54 -5.39 -3.27
CA GLU A 70 1.42 -5.92 -4.62
C GLU A 70 0.25 -5.23 -5.34
N ILE A 71 0.32 -5.09 -6.66
CA ILE A 71 -0.77 -4.54 -7.47
C ILE A 71 -1.92 -5.56 -7.50
N GLU A 72 -3.13 -5.15 -7.12
CA GLU A 72 -4.31 -6.00 -7.29
C GLU A 72 -4.64 -6.12 -8.78
N ARG A 73 -4.60 -7.36 -9.30
CA ARG A 73 -4.93 -7.68 -10.69
C ARG A 73 -6.30 -8.34 -10.79
N ASN A 74 -7.05 -7.99 -11.83
CA ASN A 74 -8.33 -8.62 -12.16
C ASN A 74 -8.13 -10.00 -12.80
N GLY A 75 -9.22 -10.70 -13.13
CA GLY A 75 -9.18 -12.04 -13.76
C GLY A 75 -8.51 -12.09 -15.13
N GLU A 76 -8.32 -10.94 -15.77
CA GLU A 76 -7.67 -10.77 -17.08
C GLU A 76 -6.21 -10.29 -16.94
N GLY A 77 -5.72 -10.12 -15.70
CA GLY A 77 -4.35 -9.68 -15.39
C GLY A 77 -4.14 -8.16 -15.38
N GLY A 78 -5.18 -7.37 -15.63
CA GLY A 78 -5.12 -5.90 -15.60
C GLY A 78 -5.11 -5.34 -14.18
N ALA A 79 -4.33 -4.26 -13.97
CA ALA A 79 -4.31 -3.54 -12.69
C ALA A 79 -5.67 -2.90 -12.39
N THR A 80 -6.19 -3.15 -11.19
CA THR A 80 -7.50 -2.62 -10.73
C THR A 80 -7.41 -1.21 -10.16
N GLY A 81 -6.20 -0.75 -9.84
CA GLY A 81 -5.95 0.51 -9.12
C GLY A 81 -6.01 0.38 -7.59
N ALA A 82 -6.20 -0.83 -7.04
CA ALA A 82 -5.99 -1.13 -5.63
C ALA A 82 -4.67 -1.90 -5.41
N TYR A 83 -4.22 -1.92 -4.17
CA TYR A 83 -2.98 -2.56 -3.76
C TYR A 83 -3.24 -3.54 -2.60
N LEU A 84 -2.64 -4.72 -2.68
CA LEU A 84 -2.75 -5.78 -1.67
C LEU A 84 -1.55 -5.69 -0.72
N VAL A 85 -1.81 -5.51 0.57
CA VAL A 85 -0.78 -5.46 1.61
C VAL A 85 -0.39 -6.88 2.03
N THR A 86 0.91 -7.20 1.92
CA THR A 86 1.49 -8.51 2.20
C THR A 86 2.13 -8.60 3.58
#